data_AF-A0A9E3I9H7-F1
#
_entry.id   AF-A0A9E3I9H7-F1
#
_cell.length_a   1.000
_cell.length_b   1.000
_cell.length_c   1.000
_cell.angle_alpha   90.00
_cell.angle_beta   90.00
_cell.angle_gamma   90.00
#
_symmetry.space_group_name_H-M   'P 1'
#
loop_
_entity.id
_entity.type
_entity.pdbx_description
1 polymer ?
#
loop_
_entity_poly.entity_id
_entity_poly.type
_entity_poly.pdbx_seq_one_letter_code
_entity_poly.pdbx_strand_id
1 'polypeptide(L)'
;MTPILAIIVAAAAKVGAPLVKAIVEKHAGPLAGTLAGSVIDQVASKVGVPAEELAHADPEVVESAVRSIEAETPEMIALWQAGLSGQFALLQAEQKEGFWQSAWRWGWMYLLAFLWVCAFLLFPILRAFGFFIEPIDPAQLLTLTGWFISLYMGGHTVKELGKQAVDAVKTWRGAR
;
A
#
# COMPACT_ATOMS: atom_id res chain seq x y z
N MET A 1 5.54 28.20 5.20
CA MET A 1 6.86 27.56 5.01
C MET A 1 7.48 27.37 6.37
N THR A 2 7.97 26.17 6.68
CA THR A 2 8.79 25.95 7.88
C THR A 2 10.04 26.82 7.83
N PRO A 3 10.53 27.36 8.96
CA PRO A 3 11.68 28.28 9.00
C PRO A 3 12.93 27.70 8.32
N ILE A 4 13.12 26.38 8.41
CA ILE A 4 14.22 25.64 7.77
C ILE A 4 14.18 25.75 6.23
N LEU A 5 12.99 25.68 5.61
CA LEU A 5 12.85 25.79 4.16
C LEU A 5 13.32 27.15 3.64
N ALA A 6 13.01 28.23 4.37
CA ALA A 6 13.43 29.58 4.00
C ALA A 6 14.95 29.76 4.06
N ILE A 7 15.59 29.16 5.07
CA ILE A 7 17.05 29.22 5.26
C ILE A 7 17.77 28.47 4.13
N ILE A 8 17.31 27.26 3.81
CA ILE A 8 17.90 26.47 2.72
C ILE A 8 17.67 27.15 1.36
N VAL A 9 16.49 27.72 1.10
CA VAL A 9 16.22 28.49 -0.14
C VAL A 9 17.13 29.71 -0.25
N ALA A 10 17.35 30.44 0.85
CA ALA A 10 18.24 31.60 0.87
C ALA A 10 19.71 31.21 0.65
N ALA A 11 20.18 30.16 1.34
CA ALA A 11 21.52 29.61 1.17
C ALA A 11 21.74 29.13 -0.27
N ALA A 12 20.78 28.38 -0.82
CA ALA A 12 20.82 27.89 -2.19
C ALA A 12 20.86 29.01 -3.22
N ALA A 13 20.07 30.07 -3.03
CA ALA A 13 20.13 31.25 -3.89
C ALA A 13 21.50 31.95 -3.84
N LYS A 14 22.11 32.04 -2.65
CA LYS A 14 23.40 32.72 -2.45
C LYS A 14 24.58 31.95 -3.05
N VAL A 15 24.60 30.61 -2.93
CA VAL A 15 25.72 29.79 -3.45
C VAL A 15 25.58 29.38 -4.91
N GLY A 16 24.43 29.69 -5.54
CA GLY A 16 24.13 29.32 -6.91
C GLY A 16 23.72 27.85 -7.07
N ALA A 17 22.88 27.34 -6.16
CA ALA A 17 22.35 25.98 -6.15
C ALA A 17 20.89 25.93 -6.66
N PRO A 18 20.64 26.02 -7.98
CA PRO A 18 19.30 26.14 -8.53
C PRO A 18 18.42 24.89 -8.35
N LEU A 19 18.98 23.67 -8.34
CA LEU A 19 18.20 22.44 -8.19
C LEU A 19 17.71 22.28 -6.75
N VAL A 20 18.59 22.45 -5.77
CA VAL A 20 18.22 22.45 -4.34
C VAL A 20 17.17 23.52 -4.09
N LYS A 21 17.37 24.75 -4.61
CA LYS A 21 16.39 25.82 -4.49
C LYS A 21 15.02 25.38 -5.05
N ALA A 22 14.98 24.86 -6.27
CA ALA A 22 13.74 24.48 -6.92
C ALA A 22 12.99 23.34 -6.21
N ILE A 23 13.72 22.34 -5.67
CA ILE A 23 13.15 21.23 -4.92
C ILE A 23 12.48 21.75 -3.63
N VAL A 24 13.19 22.59 -2.88
CA VAL A 24 12.75 23.07 -1.57
C VAL A 24 11.67 24.14 -1.70
N GLU A 25 11.78 25.04 -2.69
CA GLU A 25 10.82 26.13 -2.94
C GLU A 25 9.46 25.62 -3.42
N LYS A 26 9.43 24.58 -4.27
CA LYS A 26 8.18 24.01 -4.79
C LYS A 26 7.51 23.03 -3.83
N HIS A 27 8.16 22.69 -2.72
CA HIS A 27 7.61 21.75 -1.76
C HIS A 27 6.48 22.39 -0.95
N ALA A 28 5.36 21.66 -0.83
CA ALA A 28 4.23 22.03 -0.01
C ALA A 28 3.80 20.83 0.85
N GLY A 29 3.62 21.06 2.14
CA GLY A 29 3.16 20.03 3.09
C GLY A 29 4.26 19.51 4.02
N PRO A 30 4.06 18.32 4.62
CA PRO A 30 5.04 17.68 5.50
C PRO A 30 6.28 17.20 4.73
N LEU A 31 7.45 17.29 5.36
CA LEU A 31 8.74 16.94 4.75
C LEU A 31 9.02 15.43 4.70
N ALA A 32 8.47 14.68 5.65
CA ALA A 32 8.73 13.26 5.79
C ALA A 32 8.36 12.48 4.52
N GLY A 33 9.31 11.70 4.01
CA GLY A 33 9.10 10.89 2.80
C GLY A 33 8.99 11.71 1.52
N THR A 34 9.58 12.90 1.47
CA THR A 34 9.62 13.73 0.25
C THR A 34 11.04 14.05 -0.17
N LEU A 35 11.24 14.34 -1.46
CA LEU A 35 12.55 14.73 -1.98
C LEU A 35 13.13 15.97 -1.28
N ALA A 36 12.28 16.94 -0.92
CA ALA A 36 12.70 18.13 -0.17
C ALA A 36 13.14 17.79 1.26
N GLY A 37 12.44 16.86 1.92
CA GLY A 37 12.88 16.30 3.21
C GLY A 37 14.26 15.66 3.10
N SER A 38 14.47 14.79 2.11
CA SER A 38 15.77 14.14 1.89
C SER A 38 16.91 15.12 1.63
N VAL A 39 16.65 16.20 0.89
CA VAL A 39 17.65 17.27 0.68
C VAL A 39 18.00 17.97 1.99
N ILE A 40 17.01 18.29 2.82
CA ILE A 40 17.24 18.93 4.12
C ILE A 40 18.02 18.00 5.05
N ASP A 41 17.65 16.71 5.11
CA ASP A 41 18.32 15.72 5.94
C ASP A 41 19.78 15.52 5.54
N GLN A 42 20.08 15.53 4.23
CA GLN A 42 21.46 15.42 3.76
C GLN A 42 22.27 16.70 4.01
N VAL A 43 21.65 17.87 3.88
CA VAL A 43 22.30 19.14 4.29
C VAL A 43 22.60 19.10 5.79
N ALA A 44 21.64 18.73 6.62
CA ALA A 44 21.80 18.56 8.08
C ALA A 44 22.95 17.58 8.40
N SER A 45 22.98 16.43 7.72
CA SER A 45 24.02 15.42 7.88
C SER A 45 25.41 15.92 7.50
N LYS A 46 25.56 16.76 6.47
CA LYS A 46 26.87 17.35 6.10
C LYS A 46 27.30 18.46 7.07
N VAL A 47 26.34 19.20 7.63
CA VAL A 47 26.60 20.22 8.67
C VAL A 47 26.90 19.55 10.03
N GLY A 48 26.42 18.32 10.25
CA GLY A 48 26.63 17.57 11.48
C GLY A 48 25.63 17.89 12.60
N VAL A 49 24.47 18.45 12.24
CA VAL A 49 23.41 18.84 13.18
C VAL A 49 22.08 18.18 12.80
N PRO A 50 21.14 18.04 13.74
CA PRO A 50 19.75 17.70 13.42
C PRO A 50 19.12 18.70 12.44
N ALA A 51 18.18 18.27 11.61
CA ALA A 51 17.52 19.12 10.62
C ALA A 51 16.82 20.34 11.25
N GLU A 52 16.33 20.19 12.49
CA GLU A 52 15.69 21.25 13.27
C GLU A 52 16.67 22.34 13.70
N GLU A 53 17.95 21.99 13.87
CA GLU A 53 19.01 22.88 14.36
C GLU A 53 19.76 23.58 13.22
N LEU A 54 19.47 23.24 11.95
CA LEU A 54 20.02 23.93 10.78
C LEU A 54 19.80 25.44 10.81
N ALA A 55 18.75 25.91 11.49
CA ALA A 55 18.46 27.34 11.63
C ALA A 55 19.45 28.09 12.52
N HIS A 56 20.20 27.38 13.37
CA HIS A 56 21.18 27.92 14.31
C HIS A 56 22.62 27.59 13.91
N ALA A 57 22.80 26.77 12.88
CA ALA A 57 24.12 26.45 12.35
C ALA A 57 24.77 27.67 11.68
N ASP A 58 26.10 27.61 11.56
CA ASP A 58 26.88 28.65 10.87
C ASP A 58 26.43 28.77 9.41
N PRO A 59 25.99 29.96 8.95
CA PRO A 59 25.54 30.18 7.59
C PRO A 59 26.58 29.78 6.53
N GLU A 60 27.87 29.98 6.78
CA GLU A 60 28.92 29.62 5.81
C GLU A 60 29.04 28.10 5.65
N VAL A 61 28.85 27.36 6.75
CA VAL A 61 28.88 25.89 6.74
C VAL A 61 27.64 25.34 6.04
N VAL A 62 26.46 25.92 6.29
CA VAL A 62 25.21 25.56 5.60
C VAL A 62 25.31 25.84 4.10
N GLU A 63 25.85 26.99 3.71
CA GLU A 63 26.10 27.37 2.32
C GLU A 63 27.03 26.38 1.61
N SER A 64 28.14 26.02 2.25
CA SER A 64 29.07 25.00 1.74
C SER A 64 28.40 23.63 1.59
N ALA A 65 27.60 23.21 2.57
CA ALA A 65 26.84 21.97 2.52
C ALA A 65 25.82 21.97 1.36
N VAL A 66 25.06 23.07 1.19
CA VAL A 66 24.10 23.23 0.09
C VAL A 66 24.81 23.17 -1.27
N ARG A 67 25.98 23.80 -1.41
CA ARG A 67 26.77 23.70 -2.65
C ARG A 67 27.22 22.28 -2.94
N SER A 68 27.63 21.51 -1.92
CA SER A 68 27.97 20.10 -2.08
C SER A 68 26.76 19.27 -2.51
N ILE A 69 25.60 19.50 -1.88
CA ILE A 69 24.37 18.77 -2.20
C ILE A 69 23.86 19.10 -3.60
N GLU A 70 24.01 20.33 -4.07
CA GLU A 70 23.67 20.69 -5.45
C GLU A 70 24.37 19.79 -6.48
N ALA A 71 25.63 19.43 -6.25
CA ALA A 71 26.38 18.53 -7.13
C ALA A 71 25.82 17.09 -7.13
N GLU A 72 25.28 16.64 -6.00
CA GLU A 72 24.68 15.31 -5.81
C GLU A 72 23.18 15.28 -6.19
N THR A 73 22.55 16.46 -6.28
CA THR A 73 21.11 16.61 -6.51
C THR A 73 20.60 15.96 -7.80
N PRO A 74 21.31 16.01 -8.95
CA PRO A 74 20.89 15.29 -10.15
C PRO A 74 20.73 13.78 -9.95
N GLU A 75 21.66 13.16 -9.21
CA GLU A 75 21.60 11.73 -8.89
C GLU A 75 20.45 11.42 -7.93
N MET A 76 20.24 12.28 -6.91
CA MET A 76 19.10 12.16 -6.01
C MET A 76 17.76 12.23 -6.75
N ILE A 77 17.62 13.16 -7.72
CA ILE A 77 16.43 13.27 -8.56
C ILE A 77 16.24 11.99 -9.39
N ALA A 78 17.32 11.48 -10.00
CA ALA A 78 17.25 10.26 -10.81
C ALA A 78 16.82 9.04 -9.97
N LEU A 79 17.39 8.89 -8.77
CA LEU A 79 17.01 7.82 -7.84
C LEU A 79 15.55 7.95 -7.39
N TRP A 80 15.11 9.17 -7.09
CA TRP A 80 13.72 9.46 -6.72
C TRP A 80 12.75 9.12 -7.85
N GLN A 81 13.07 9.52 -9.08
CA GLN A 81 12.28 9.20 -10.28
C GLN A 81 12.22 7.69 -10.54
N ALA A 82 13.32 6.97 -10.35
CA ALA A 82 13.35 5.52 -10.47
C ALA A 82 12.47 4.84 -9.39
N GLY A 83 12.48 5.36 -8.16
CA GLY A 83 11.61 4.88 -7.09
C GLY A 83 10.12 5.11 -7.39
N LEU A 84 9.76 6.28 -7.94
CA LEU A 84 8.40 6.58 -8.35
C LEU A 84 7.94 5.72 -9.54
N SER A 85 8.81 5.53 -10.54
CA SER A 85 8.47 4.72 -11.71
C SER A 85 8.26 3.25 -11.33
N GLY A 86 9.04 2.72 -10.39
CA GLY A 86 8.82 1.37 -9.83
C GLY A 86 7.47 1.24 -9.12
N GLN A 87 7.09 2.22 -8.31
CA GLN A 87 5.77 2.24 -7.65
C GLN A 87 4.64 2.29 -8.68
N PHE A 88 4.74 3.16 -9.69
CA PHE A 88 3.73 3.22 -10.75
C PHE A 88 3.68 1.95 -11.59
N ALA A 89 4.81 1.30 -11.84
CA ALA A 89 4.85 0.03 -12.57
C ALA A 89 4.15 -1.09 -11.80
N LEU A 90 4.33 -1.15 -10.48
CA LEU A 90 3.59 -2.07 -9.60
C LEU A 90 2.09 -1.80 -9.64
N LEU A 91 1.66 -0.55 -9.45
CA LEU A 91 0.25 -0.18 -9.53
C LEU A 91 -0.38 -0.50 -10.90
N GLN A 92 0.35 -0.26 -11.99
CA GLN A 92 -0.10 -0.63 -13.33
C GLN A 92 -0.14 -2.15 -13.52
N ALA A 93 0.77 -2.91 -12.92
CA ALA A 93 0.74 -4.36 -12.95
C ALA A 93 -0.48 -4.91 -12.20
N GLU A 94 -0.83 -4.33 -11.05
CA GLU A 94 -2.06 -4.65 -10.31
C GLU A 94 -3.32 -4.29 -11.12
N GLN A 95 -3.34 -3.12 -11.78
CA GLN A 95 -4.47 -2.73 -12.64
C GLN A 95 -4.60 -3.57 -13.91
N LYS A 96 -3.50 -4.21 -14.35
CA LYS A 96 -3.49 -5.13 -15.50
C LYS A 96 -4.05 -6.51 -15.17
N GLU A 97 -4.64 -6.73 -13.99
CA GLU A 97 -5.50 -7.90 -13.75
C GLU A 97 -6.44 -8.08 -14.96
N GLY A 98 -6.22 -9.15 -15.73
CA GLY A 98 -6.92 -9.33 -16.98
C GLY A 98 -8.43 -9.48 -16.75
N PHE A 99 -9.21 -9.05 -17.74
CA PHE A 99 -10.66 -9.14 -17.71
C PHE A 99 -11.15 -10.55 -17.31
N TRP A 100 -10.45 -11.59 -17.76
CA TRP A 100 -10.79 -12.98 -17.44
C TRP A 100 -10.61 -13.33 -15.96
N GLN A 101 -9.50 -12.91 -15.35
CA GLN A 101 -9.23 -13.14 -13.92
C GLN A 101 -10.26 -12.42 -13.05
N SER A 102 -10.58 -11.17 -13.40
CA SER A 102 -11.63 -10.41 -12.76
C SER A 102 -13.00 -11.07 -12.95
N ALA A 103 -13.42 -11.33 -14.19
CA ALA A 103 -14.73 -11.89 -14.51
C ALA A 103 -14.96 -13.25 -13.83
N TRP A 104 -13.94 -14.11 -13.74
CA TRP A 104 -14.01 -15.36 -12.98
C TRP A 104 -14.32 -15.12 -11.51
N ARG A 105 -13.58 -14.23 -10.84
CA ARG A 105 -13.79 -13.89 -9.43
C ARG A 105 -15.21 -13.37 -9.19
N TRP A 106 -15.61 -12.34 -9.94
CA TRP A 106 -16.93 -11.73 -9.79
C TRP A 106 -18.04 -12.73 -10.13
N GLY A 107 -17.87 -13.50 -11.21
CA GLY A 107 -18.83 -14.51 -11.66
C GLY A 107 -19.11 -15.57 -10.59
N TRP A 108 -18.07 -16.15 -9.99
CA TRP A 108 -18.25 -17.13 -8.92
C TRP A 108 -18.81 -16.55 -7.64
N MET A 109 -18.38 -15.34 -7.25
CA MET A 109 -18.88 -14.68 -6.05
C MET A 109 -20.39 -14.44 -6.14
N TYR A 110 -20.87 -13.93 -7.28
CA TYR A 110 -22.30 -13.69 -7.49
C TYR A 110 -23.08 -14.98 -7.72
N LEU A 111 -22.51 -15.98 -8.39
CA LEU A 111 -23.13 -17.28 -8.55
C LEU A 111 -23.35 -17.96 -7.19
N LEU A 112 -22.33 -17.99 -6.33
CA LEU A 112 -22.46 -18.56 -4.99
C LEU A 112 -23.47 -17.79 -4.16
N ALA A 113 -23.41 -16.45 -4.15
CA ALA A 113 -24.40 -15.64 -3.46
C ALA A 113 -25.83 -15.95 -3.93
N PHE A 114 -26.03 -16.07 -5.25
CA PHE A 114 -27.32 -16.46 -5.82
C PHE A 114 -27.77 -17.84 -5.35
N LEU A 115 -26.88 -18.85 -5.34
CA LEU A 115 -27.21 -20.19 -4.85
C LEU A 115 -27.58 -20.21 -3.37
N TRP A 116 -26.88 -19.43 -2.52
CA TRP A 116 -27.22 -19.25 -1.11
C TRP A 116 -28.59 -18.58 -0.93
N VAL A 117 -28.89 -17.53 -1.71
CA VAL A 117 -30.22 -16.89 -1.72
C VAL A 117 -31.30 -17.86 -2.19
N CYS A 118 -31.05 -18.67 -3.21
CA CYS A 118 -31.98 -19.70 -3.66
C CYS A 118 -32.26 -20.73 -2.56
N ALA A 119 -31.22 -21.27 -1.93
CA ALA A 119 -31.33 -22.32 -0.92
C ALA A 119 -32.08 -21.87 0.33
N PHE A 120 -31.80 -20.66 0.85
CA PHE A 120 -32.32 -20.21 2.14
C PHE A 120 -33.49 -19.25 2.07
N LEU A 121 -33.73 -18.60 0.93
CA LEU A 121 -34.79 -17.60 0.79
C LEU A 121 -35.79 -17.99 -0.30
N LEU A 122 -35.36 -18.11 -1.56
CA LEU A 122 -36.30 -18.27 -2.67
C LEU A 122 -37.01 -19.63 -2.65
N PHE A 123 -36.30 -20.74 -2.47
CA PHE A 123 -36.92 -22.07 -2.50
C PHE A 123 -37.87 -22.29 -1.31
N PRO A 124 -37.53 -21.89 -0.06
CA PRO A 124 -38.49 -21.92 1.03
C PRO A 124 -39.74 -21.07 0.79
N ILE A 125 -39.59 -19.86 0.22
CA ILE A 125 -40.72 -18.99 -0.13
C ILE A 125 -41.58 -19.64 -1.22
N LEU A 126 -40.99 -20.11 -2.32
CA LEU A 126 -41.70 -20.76 -3.41
C LEU A 126 -42.45 -22.02 -2.93
N ARG A 127 -41.85 -22.78 -2.00
CA ARG A 127 -42.51 -23.90 -1.33
C ARG A 127 -43.73 -23.47 -0.53
N ALA A 128 -43.68 -22.33 0.16
CA ALA A 128 -44.85 -21.77 0.85
C ALA A 128 -46.00 -21.39 -0.11
N PHE A 129 -45.66 -21.07 -1.37
CA PHE A 129 -46.64 -20.84 -2.45
C PHE A 129 -47.04 -22.10 -3.23
N GLY A 130 -46.65 -23.30 -2.76
CA GLY A 130 -47.06 -24.58 -3.34
C GLY A 130 -46.18 -25.10 -4.48
N PHE A 131 -45.04 -24.47 -4.78
CA PHE A 131 -44.06 -24.99 -5.74
C PHE A 131 -43.13 -26.00 -5.06
N PHE A 132 -43.06 -27.22 -5.61
CA PHE A 132 -42.16 -28.25 -5.11
C PHE A 132 -40.85 -28.25 -5.92
N ILE A 133 -39.84 -27.59 -5.34
CA ILE A 133 -38.47 -27.58 -5.86
C ILE A 133 -37.60 -28.39 -4.89
N GLU A 134 -36.76 -29.27 -5.43
CA GLU A 134 -35.77 -30.01 -4.65
C GLU A 134 -34.84 -29.02 -3.93
N PRO A 135 -34.74 -29.06 -2.59
CA PRO A 135 -33.86 -28.14 -1.86
C PRO A 135 -32.40 -28.44 -2.19
N ILE A 136 -31.59 -27.39 -2.30
CA ILE A 136 -30.14 -27.52 -2.43
C ILE A 136 -29.59 -28.05 -1.11
N ASP A 137 -28.78 -29.11 -1.16
CA ASP A 137 -28.09 -29.64 0.00
C ASP A 137 -27.08 -28.59 0.56
N PRO A 138 -27.27 -28.11 1.80
CA PRO A 138 -26.36 -27.14 2.41
C PRO A 138 -24.92 -27.65 2.52
N ALA A 139 -24.71 -28.96 2.66
CA ALA A 139 -23.38 -29.55 2.75
C ALA A 139 -22.63 -29.45 1.41
N GLN A 140 -23.32 -29.67 0.29
CA GLN A 140 -22.76 -29.48 -1.04
C GLN A 140 -22.45 -28.00 -1.32
N LEU A 141 -23.35 -27.10 -0.91
CA LEU A 141 -23.17 -25.65 -1.10
C LEU A 141 -21.98 -25.11 -0.28
N LEU A 142 -21.83 -25.57 0.96
CA LEU A 142 -20.66 -25.28 1.81
C LEU A 142 -19.37 -25.85 1.20
N THR A 143 -19.41 -27.07 0.68
CA THR A 143 -18.26 -27.71 0.03
C THR A 143 -17.81 -26.90 -1.18
N LEU A 144 -18.74 -26.53 -2.07
CA LEU A 144 -18.45 -25.72 -3.25
C LEU A 144 -17.90 -24.33 -2.88
N THR A 145 -18.49 -23.69 -1.87
CA THR A 145 -18.03 -22.39 -1.36
C THR A 145 -16.62 -22.51 -0.77
N GLY A 146 -16.35 -23.58 -0.03
CA GLY A 146 -15.02 -23.89 0.50
C GLY A 146 -13.97 -24.08 -0.59
N TRP A 147 -14.29 -24.81 -1.65
CA TRP A 147 -13.42 -24.96 -2.83
C TRP A 147 -13.14 -23.62 -3.51
N PHE A 148 -14.17 -22.77 -3.68
CA PHE A 148 -13.98 -21.44 -4.26
C PHE A 148 -13.04 -20.57 -3.41
N ILE A 149 -13.27 -20.50 -2.09
CA ILE A 149 -12.39 -19.75 -1.16
C ILE A 149 -10.96 -20.30 -1.22
N SER A 150 -10.82 -21.63 -1.26
CA SER A 150 -9.53 -22.31 -1.36
C SER A 150 -8.73 -21.92 -2.61
N LEU A 151 -9.39 -21.91 -3.76
CA LEU A 151 -8.77 -21.56 -5.04
C LEU A 151 -8.50 -20.05 -5.14
N TYR A 152 -9.38 -19.24 -4.55
CA TYR A 152 -9.32 -17.78 -4.66
C TYR A 152 -8.32 -17.13 -3.69
N MET A 153 -8.32 -17.52 -2.41
CA MET A 153 -7.40 -17.01 -1.39
C MET A 153 -6.04 -17.74 -1.38
N GLY A 154 -5.88 -18.72 -2.28
CA GLY A 154 -4.68 -19.55 -2.39
C GLY A 154 -4.61 -20.68 -1.35
N GLY A 155 -3.86 -21.73 -1.68
CA GLY A 155 -3.68 -22.90 -0.80
C GLY A 155 -3.04 -22.60 0.55
N HIS A 156 -2.34 -21.45 0.70
CA HIS A 156 -1.79 -21.01 1.98
C HIS A 156 -2.88 -20.64 3.00
N THR A 157 -3.96 -19.97 2.56
CA THR A 157 -5.09 -19.61 3.43
C THR A 157 -5.84 -20.85 3.92
N VAL A 158 -5.98 -21.85 3.04
CA VAL A 158 -6.59 -23.16 3.39
C VAL A 158 -5.73 -23.92 4.38
N LYS A 159 -4.41 -23.89 4.20
CA LYS A 159 -3.47 -24.51 5.12
C LYS A 159 -3.53 -23.85 6.51
N GLU A 160 -3.68 -22.53 6.57
CA GLU A 160 -3.85 -21.82 7.84
C GLU A 160 -5.19 -22.08 8.51
N LEU A 161 -6.31 -22.02 7.77
CA LEU A 161 -7.63 -22.38 8.29
C LEU A 161 -7.67 -23.84 8.77
N GLY A 162 -7.06 -24.75 8.01
CA GLY A 162 -6.93 -26.16 8.40
C GLY A 162 -6.09 -26.33 9.68
N LYS A 163 -4.99 -25.57 9.82
CA LYS A 163 -4.17 -25.58 11.03
C LYS A 163 -4.94 -25.03 12.24
N GLN A 164 -5.64 -23.92 12.08
CA GLN A 164 -6.48 -23.32 13.13
C GLN A 164 -7.62 -24.27 13.56
N ALA A 165 -8.28 -24.95 12.62
CA ALA A 165 -9.32 -25.92 12.93
C ALA A 165 -8.76 -27.14 13.68
N VAL A 166 -7.60 -27.66 13.28
CA VAL A 166 -6.92 -28.77 13.97
C VAL A 166 -6.49 -28.36 15.38
N ASP A 167 -5.97 -27.15 15.55
CA ASP A 167 -5.54 -26.65 16.85
C ASP A 167 -6.73 -26.39 17.78
N ALA A 168 -7.86 -25.90 17.26
CA ALA A 168 -9.12 -25.75 17.99
C ALA A 168 -9.69 -27.11 18.46
N VAL A 169 -9.58 -28.16 17.64
CA VAL A 169 -10.01 -29.51 18.03
C VAL A 169 -9.09 -30.11 19.09
N LYS A 170 -7.78 -29.85 19.01
CA LYS A 170 -6.81 -30.32 20.00
C LYS A 170 -6.98 -29.64 21.36
N THR A 171 -7.19 -28.33 21.39
CA THR A 171 -7.48 -27.60 22.64
C THR A 171 -8.79 -28.08 23.26
N TRP A 172 -9.81 -28.36 22.44
CA TRP A 172 -11.08 -28.88 22.94
C TRP A 172 -11.00 -30.32 23.46
N ARG A 173 -10.16 -31.17 22.85
CA ARG A 173 -9.88 -32.54 23.34
C ARG A 173 -8.96 -32.57 24.58
N GLY A 174 -8.05 -31.60 24.72
CA GLY A 174 -7.17 -31.48 25.89
C GLY A 174 -7.81 -30.82 27.11
N ALA A 175 -8.98 -30.20 26.94
CA ALA A 175 -9.78 -29.61 28.01
C ALA A 175 -10.83 -30.57 28.62
N ARG A 176 -10.72 -31.88 28.32
CA ARG A 176 -11.52 -32.96 28.93
C ARG A 176 -10.67 -33.82 29.85
#